data_AF-A0A2G9MHQ3-F1
#
_entry.id   AF-A0A2G9MHQ3-F1
#
_cell.length_a   1.000
_cell.length_b   1.000
_cell.length_c   1.000
_cell.angle_alpha   90.00
_cell.angle_beta   90.00
_cell.angle_gamma   90.00
#
_symmetry.space_group_name_H-M   'P 1'
#
loop_
_entity.id
_entity.type
_entity.pdbx_description
1 polymer ?
#
loop_
_entity_poly.entity_id
_entity_poly.type
_entity_poly.pdbx_seq_one_letter_code
_entity_poly.pdbx_strand_id
1 'polypeptide(L)' 'MFEIGRLCLKIAGRDAGLKCIVVNTVDNNYVLIDGQTRRRKC' A
#
# COMPACT_ATOMS: atom_id res chain seq x y z
N MET A 1 8.25 7.68 -6.32
CA MET A 1 8.29 8.11 -4.92
C MET A 1 6.90 7.93 -4.32
N PHE A 2 6.76 7.04 -3.34
CA PHE A 2 5.51 6.84 -2.61
C PHE A 2 5.57 7.71 -1.36
N GLU A 3 4.57 8.58 -1.19
CA GLU A 3 4.46 9.47 -0.03
C GLU A 3 3.35 8.98 0.88
N ILE A 4 3.49 9.27 2.17
CA ILE A 4 2.46 8.97 3.16
C ILE A 4 1.19 9.75 2.82
N GLY A 5 0.04 9.08 2.88
CA GLY A 5 -1.26 9.66 2.49
C GLY A 5 -1.61 9.48 1.01
N ARG A 6 -0.71 8.93 0.19
CA ARG A 6 -1.00 8.68 -1.23
C ARG A 6 -1.96 7.50 -1.40
N LEU A 7 -3.03 7.73 -2.18
CA LEU A 7 -3.95 6.67 -2.60
C LEU A 7 -3.31 5.83 -3.71
N CYS A 8 -3.31 4.52 -3.50
CA CYS A 8 -2.76 3.52 -4.41
C CYS A 8 -3.80 2.42 -4.64
N LEU A 9 -3.55 1.59 -5.65
CA LEU A 9 -4.39 0.45 -5.99
C LEU A 9 -3.50 -0.78 -6.10
N LYS A 10 -3.86 -1.84 -5.38
CA LYS A 10 -3.07 -3.06 -5.38
C LYS A 10 -3.30 -3.83 -6.67
N ILE A 11 -2.28 -3.98 -7.50
CA ILE A 11 -2.41 -4.60 -8.82
C ILE A 11 -2.34 -6.14 -8.79
N ALA A 12 -1.81 -6.73 -7.72
CA ALA A 12 -1.54 -8.17 -7.65
C ALA A 12 -1.74 -8.78 -6.24
N GLY A 13 -2.00 -10.09 -6.21
CA GLY A 13 -2.21 -10.88 -4.99
C GLY A 13 -3.67 -11.03 -4.58
N ARG A 14 -3.92 -11.49 -3.35
CA ARG A 14 -5.26 -11.81 -2.84
C ARG A 14 -6.23 -10.62 -2.78
N ASP A 15 -5.69 -9.45 -2.50
CA ASP A 15 -6.45 -8.20 -2.36
C ASP A 15 -6.26 -7.31 -3.61
N ALA A 16 -5.98 -7.90 -4.78
CA ALA A 16 -5.83 -7.18 -6.04
C ALA A 16 -7.14 -6.47 -6.42
N GLY A 17 -7.03 -5.28 -7.02
CA GLY A 17 -8.17 -4.44 -7.40
C GLY A 17 -8.65 -3.50 -6.29
N LEU A 18 -8.23 -3.70 -5.04
CA LEU A 18 -8.65 -2.87 -3.92
C LEU A 18 -7.77 -1.63 -3.74
N LYS A 19 -8.40 -0.55 -3.26
CA LYS A 19 -7.72 0.72 -2.96
C LYS A 19 -7.07 0.67 -1.58
N CYS A 20 -5.89 1.25 -1.48
CA CYS A 20 -5.13 1.36 -0.26
C CYS A 20 -4.45 2.72 -0.14
N ILE A 21 -4.07 3.10 1.06
CA ILE A 21 -3.31 4.30 1.37
C ILE A 21 -1.96 3.90 1.93
N VAL A 22 -0.92 4.60 1.51
CA VAL A 22 0.42 4.47 2.10
C VAL A 22 0.41 5.14 3.48
N VAL A 23 0.64 4.35 4.53
CA VAL A 23 0.66 4.84 5.91
C VAL A 23 2.07 5.10 6.39
N ASN A 24 3.02 4.29 5.93
CA ASN A 24 4.42 4.47 6.27
C ASN A 24 5.34 3.97 5.15
N THR A 25 6.51 4.57 5.04
CA THR A 25 7.63 4.12 4.20
C THR A 25 8.59 3.35 5.09
N VAL A 26 8.81 2.06 4.79
CA VAL A 26 9.74 1.22 5.56
C VAL A 26 11.14 1.37 4.99
N ASP A 27 11.26 1.16 3.68
CA ASP A 27 12.50 1.24 2.92
C ASP A 27 12.25 1.89 1.56
N ASN A 28 13.30 2.11 0.78
CA ASN A 28 13.18 2.62 -0.60
C ASN A 28 12.36 1.71 -1.53
N ASN A 29 12.23 0.42 -1.20
CA ASN A 29 11.51 -0.56 -2.01
C ASN A 29 10.15 -0.96 -1.45
N TYR A 30 9.92 -0.76 -0.14
CA TYR A 30 8.74 -1.30 0.53
C TYR A 30 8.00 -0.22 1.30
N VAL A 31 6.68 -0.24 1.17
CA VAL A 31 5.76 0.65 1.88
C VAL A 31 4.74 -0.15 2.66
N LEU A 32 4.31 0.43 3.78
CA LEU A 32 3.25 -0.11 4.60
C LEU A 32 1.94 0.51 4.14
N ILE A 33 1.06 -0.33 3.60
CA ILE A 33 -0.25 0.08 3.09
C ILE A 33 -1.35 -0.38 4.03
N ASP A 34 -2.43 0.40 4.08
CA ASP A 34 -3.62 0.14 4.88
C ASP A 34 -4.88 0.67 4.17
N GLY A 35 -6.07 0.31 4.65
CA GLY A 35 -7.34 0.70 4.04
C GLY A 35 -8.24 -0.49 3.73
N GLN A 36 -8.69 -0.65 2.47
CA GLN A 36 -9.52 -1.79 2.07
C GLN A 36 -8.71 -3.09 1.95
N THR A 37 -7.39 -2.98 1.79
CA THR A 37 -6.47 -4.11 1.84
C THR A 37 -6.03 -4.37 3.28
N ARG A 38 -5.75 -5.62 3.64
CA ARG A 38 -5.18 -5.94 4.95
C ARG A 38 -3.82 -5.27 5.13
N ARG A 39 -3.56 -4.70 6.31
CA ARG A 39 -2.28 -4.07 6.66
C ARG A 39 -1.12 -5.04 6.41
N ARG A 40 -0.29 -4.75 5.41
CA ARG A 40 0.89 -5.54 5.03
C ARG A 40 1.94 -4.64 4.40
N LYS A 41 3.21 -5.07 4.45
CA LYS A 41 4.26 -4.49 3.61
C LYS A 41 4.02 -4.89 2.15
N CYS A 42 4.11 -3.95 1.24
CA CYS A 42 4.08 -4.17 -0.21
C CYS A 42 5.31 -3.56 -0.84
#